data_AF-A0A3B5QH90-F1
#
_entry.id   AF-A0A3B5QH90-F1
#
_cell.length_a   1.000
_cell.length_b   1.000
_cell.length_c   1.000
_cell.angle_alpha   90.00
_cell.angle_beta   90.00
_cell.angle_gamma   90.00
#
_symmetry.space_group_name_H-M   'P 1'
#
loop_
_entity.id
_entity.type
_entity.pdbx_description
1 polymer ?
#
loop_
_entity_poly.entity_id
_entity_poly.type
_entity_poly.pdbx_seq_one_letter_code
_entity_poly.pdbx_strand_id
1 'polypeptide(L)'
;VKVEWRDRDNRTVHVYRNGSDQPGEQNQIYRTRTKMDENLLKTKNLSLTLRRPTRRGGGTYTCRVYNRDGDMLMEKQVQWILVVPH
;
A
#
# COMPACT_ATOMS: atom_id res chain seq x y z
N VAL A 1 -11.77 -6.47 -7.52
CA VAL A 1 -11.43 -5.47 -6.50
C VAL A 1 -9.93 -5.35 -6.48
N LYS A 2 -9.44 -4.12 -6.61
CA LYS A 2 -8.01 -3.79 -6.58
C LYS A 2 -7.78 -2.82 -5.43
N VAL A 3 -6.70 -3.02 -4.69
CA VAL A 3 -6.19 -2.05 -3.71
C VAL A 3 -4.80 -1.65 -4.16
N GLU A 4 -4.56 -0.36 -4.24
CA GLU A 4 -3.27 0.21 -4.66
C GLU A 4 -2.78 1.19 -3.60
N TRP A 5 -1.53 1.01 -3.18
CA TRP A 5 -0.82 1.94 -2.33
C TRP A 5 0.20 2.72 -3.16
N ARG A 6 0.21 4.04 -3.01
CA ARG A 6 1.18 4.94 -3.63
C ARG A 6 1.92 5.75 -2.60
N ASP A 7 3.17 6.10 -2.89
CA ASP A 7 3.90 7.10 -2.11
C ASP A 7 3.60 8.51 -2.64
N ARG A 8 4.11 9.53 -1.92
CA ARG A 8 4.00 10.95 -2.30
C ARG A 8 4.54 11.28 -3.69
N ASP A 9 5.49 10.49 -4.21
CA ASP A 9 6.10 10.68 -5.52
C ASP A 9 5.33 9.88 -6.59
N ASN A 10 4.10 9.45 -6.27
CA ASN A 10 3.19 8.67 -7.10
C ASN A 10 3.75 7.30 -7.54
N ARG A 11 4.76 6.77 -6.82
CA ARG A 11 5.30 5.44 -7.10
C ARG A 11 4.40 4.37 -6.51
N THR A 12 4.21 3.28 -7.24
CA THR A 12 3.45 2.12 -6.76
C THR A 12 4.19 1.41 -5.64
N VAL A 13 3.65 1.46 -4.44
CA VAL A 13 4.21 0.84 -3.23
C VAL A 13 3.76 -0.61 -3.11
N HIS A 14 2.47 -0.86 -3.33
CA HIS A 14 1.88 -2.19 -3.25
C HIS A 14 0.62 -2.26 -4.11
N VAL A 15 0.39 -3.43 -4.71
CA VAL A 15 -0.84 -3.73 -5.44
C VAL A 15 -1.38 -5.07 -4.97
N TYR A 16 -2.63 -5.08 -4.54
CA TYR A 16 -3.38 -6.28 -4.23
C TYR A 16 -4.56 -6.37 -5.20
N ARG A 17 -4.70 -7.52 -5.88
CA ARG A 17 -5.77 -7.74 -6.86
C ARG A 17 -6.29 -9.16 -6.74
N ASN A 18 -7.61 -9.28 -6.66
CA ASN A 18 -8.33 -10.56 -6.72
C ASN A 18 -7.79 -11.65 -5.76
N GLY A 19 -7.44 -11.28 -4.53
CA GLY A 19 -6.98 -12.26 -3.53
C GLY A 19 -5.47 -12.41 -3.42
N SER A 20 -4.68 -11.67 -4.19
CA SER A 20 -3.22 -11.86 -4.25
C SER A 20 -2.44 -10.58 -4.49
N ASP A 21 -1.24 -10.54 -3.91
CA ASP A 21 -0.24 -9.49 -4.15
C ASP A 21 0.27 -9.54 -5.60
N GLN A 22 0.48 -8.37 -6.21
CA GLN A 22 1.00 -8.23 -7.58
C GLN A 22 2.41 -7.61 -7.56
N PRO A 23 3.46 -8.35 -7.15
CA PRO A 23 4.80 -7.79 -6.97
C PRO A 23 5.44 -7.26 -8.26
N GLY A 24 4.94 -7.68 -9.43
CA GLY A 24 5.38 -7.18 -10.74
C GLY A 24 4.89 -5.76 -11.07
N GLU A 25 3.84 -5.29 -10.41
CA GLU A 25 3.29 -3.93 -10.61
C GLU A 25 3.91 -2.90 -9.62
N GLN A 26 4.76 -3.37 -8.69
CA GLN A 26 5.39 -2.52 -7.68
C GLN A 26 6.64 -1.83 -8.23
N ASN A 27 6.90 -0.60 -7.75
CA ASN A 27 8.20 0.03 -7.97
C ASN A 27 9.31 -0.81 -7.33
N GLN A 28 10.46 -0.91 -8.01
CA GLN A 28 11.58 -1.76 -7.60
C GLN A 28 12.04 -1.49 -6.17
N ILE A 29 11.97 -0.23 -5.69
CA ILE A 29 12.38 0.12 -4.33
C ILE A 29 11.48 -0.49 -3.25
N TYR A 30 10.23 -0.85 -3.56
CA TYR A 30 9.26 -1.42 -2.63
C TYR A 30 9.05 -2.92 -2.80
N ARG A 31 9.52 -3.49 -3.92
CA ARG A 31 9.46 -4.93 -4.17
C ARG A 31 10.09 -5.67 -2.98
N THR A 32 9.46 -6.78 -2.56
CA THR A 32 9.82 -7.59 -1.38
C THR A 32 9.80 -6.90 -0.01
N ARG A 33 9.43 -5.61 0.06
CA ARG A 33 9.37 -4.83 1.30
C ARG A 33 7.95 -4.58 1.78
N THR A 34 6.94 -4.93 1.01
CA THR A 34 5.54 -4.66 1.33
C THR A 34 4.74 -5.95 1.47
N LYS A 35 3.75 -5.92 2.38
CA LYS A 35 2.75 -6.99 2.54
C LYS A 35 1.43 -6.41 3.02
N MET A 36 0.32 -6.95 2.54
CA MET A 36 -1.02 -6.76 3.10
C MET A 36 -1.55 -8.06 3.70
N ASP A 37 -2.63 -7.98 4.48
CA ASP A 37 -3.33 -9.16 4.98
C ASP A 37 -4.01 -9.91 3.81
N GLU A 38 -3.70 -11.19 3.65
CA GLU A 38 -4.30 -12.05 2.61
C GLU A 38 -5.82 -12.17 2.77
N ASN A 39 -6.34 -11.93 3.98
CA ASN A 39 -7.76 -11.92 4.29
C ASN A 39 -8.37 -10.51 4.35
N LEU A 40 -7.72 -9.49 3.80
CA LEU A 40 -8.14 -8.07 3.92
C LEU A 40 -9.59 -7.80 3.54
N LEU A 41 -10.18 -8.56 2.61
CA LEU A 41 -11.58 -8.39 2.20
C LEU A 41 -12.56 -8.93 3.27
N LYS A 42 -12.16 -9.96 4.03
CA LYS A 42 -12.93 -10.51 5.15
C LYS A 42 -12.75 -9.65 6.40
N THR A 43 -11.52 -9.28 6.71
CA THR A 43 -11.17 -8.49 7.90
C THR A 43 -11.47 -7.00 7.73
N LYS A 44 -11.74 -6.56 6.50
CA LYS A 44 -11.87 -5.16 6.09
C LYS A 44 -10.64 -4.32 6.44
N ASN A 45 -9.49 -4.96 6.64
CA ASN A 45 -8.25 -4.33 7.04
C ASN A 45 -7.35 -4.11 5.83
N LEU A 46 -7.34 -2.89 5.32
CA LEU A 46 -6.50 -2.49 4.18
C LEU A 46 -5.11 -2.00 4.61
N SER A 47 -4.63 -2.35 5.81
CA SER A 47 -3.32 -1.89 6.30
C SER A 47 -2.18 -2.43 5.44
N LEU A 48 -1.20 -1.56 5.19
CA LEU A 48 0.05 -1.90 4.51
C LEU A 48 1.16 -2.04 5.54
N THR A 49 1.88 -3.16 5.50
CA THR A 49 3.16 -3.30 6.21
C THR A 49 4.30 -2.96 5.26
N LEU A 50 5.12 -1.96 5.60
CA LEU A 50 6.34 -1.61 4.87
C LEU A 50 7.58 -1.91 5.73
N ARG A 51 8.45 -2.79 5.23
CA ARG A 51 9.69 -3.21 5.87
C ARG A 51 10.86 -2.31 5.48
N ARG A 52 11.72 -2.06 6.47
CA ARG A 52 12.97 -1.27 6.34
C ARG A 52 12.76 0.12 5.73
N PRO A 53 11.90 0.99 6.30
CA PRO A 53 11.66 2.32 5.75
C PRO A 53 12.97 3.11 5.54
N THR A 54 13.18 3.59 4.32
CA THR A 54 14.45 4.21 3.89
C THR A 54 14.50 5.71 4.16
N ARG A 55 13.35 6.36 4.40
CA ARG A 55 13.26 7.80 4.64
C ARG A 55 13.17 8.08 6.14
N ARG A 56 14.24 8.62 6.72
CA ARG A 56 14.17 9.24 8.05
C ARG A 56 13.21 10.43 7.95
N GLY A 57 12.18 10.47 8.81
CA GLY A 57 11.18 11.54 8.83
C GLY A 57 9.81 11.21 8.25
N GLY A 58 9.52 9.94 7.95
CA GLY A 58 8.18 9.54 7.52
C GLY A 58 7.84 9.93 6.09
N GLY A 59 6.64 9.57 5.62
CA GLY A 59 6.17 9.83 4.26
C GLY A 59 4.66 9.75 4.16
N THR A 60 4.10 10.43 3.16
CA THR A 60 2.69 10.35 2.83
C THR A 60 2.46 9.17 1.90
N TYR A 61 1.46 8.36 2.22
CA TYR A 61 1.02 7.22 1.41
C TYR A 61 -0.46 7.35 1.11
N THR A 62 -0.88 6.97 -0.08
CA THR A 62 -2.27 7.02 -0.51
C THR A 62 -2.76 5.61 -0.81
N CYS A 63 -3.84 5.21 -0.16
CA CYS A 63 -4.58 3.98 -0.43
C CYS A 63 -5.73 4.28 -1.38
N ARG A 64 -5.81 3.55 -2.49
CA ARG A 64 -6.91 3.61 -3.45
C ARG A 64 -7.58 2.25 -3.59
N VAL A 65 -8.90 2.23 -3.61
CA VAL A 65 -9.70 1.01 -3.79
C VAL A 65 -10.52 1.14 -5.06
N TYR A 66 -10.51 0.10 -5.87
CA TYR A 66 -11.24 0.03 -7.13
C TYR A 66 -12.19 -1.17 -7.15
N ASN A 67 -13.34 -1.02 -7.80
CA ASN A 67 -14.27 -2.12 -8.09
C ASN A 67 -13.70 -3.05 -9.19
N ARG A 68 -14.53 -3.92 -9.77
CA ARG A 68 -14.09 -4.80 -10.86
C ARG A 68 -14.08 -4.08 -12.22
N ASP A 69 -14.94 -3.08 -12.37
CA ASP A 69 -15.11 -2.29 -13.60
C ASP A 69 -14.03 -1.21 -13.76
N GLY A 70 -13.25 -0.96 -12.70
CA GLY A 70 -12.15 0.00 -12.68
C GLY A 70 -12.49 1.32 -11.99
N ASP A 71 -13.72 1.49 -11.50
CA ASP A 71 -14.13 2.70 -10.79
C ASP A 71 -13.46 2.78 -9.43
N MET A 72 -12.97 3.98 -9.10
CA MET A 72 -12.38 4.28 -7.80
C MET A 72 -13.49 4.46 -6.77
N LEU A 73 -13.53 3.55 -5.79
CA LEU A 73 -14.52 3.56 -4.70
C LEU A 73 -14.05 4.39 -3.51
N MET A 74 -12.73 4.48 -3.31
CA MET A 74 -12.14 5.14 -2.15
C MET A 74 -10.74 5.62 -2.46
N GLU A 75 -10.41 6.80 -1.93
CA GLU A 75 -9.05 7.28 -1.77
C GLU A 75 -8.86 7.73 -0.31
N LYS A 76 -7.75 7.31 0.31
CA LYS A 76 -7.38 7.77 1.64
C LYS A 76 -5.89 8.00 1.73
N GLN A 77 -5.53 9.20 2.13
CA GLN A 77 -4.16 9.57 2.44
C GLN A 77 -3.83 9.24 3.90
N VAL A 78 -2.64 8.68 4.14
CA VAL A 78 -2.12 8.30 5.44
C VAL A 78 -0.71 8.84 5.57
N GLN A 79 -0.45 9.62 6.62
CA GLN A 79 0.90 10.02 6.99
C GLN A 79 1.54 8.92 7.83
N TRP A 80 2.62 8.35 7.34
CA TRP A 80 3.45 7.42 8.09
C TRP A 80 4.59 8.18 8.74
N ILE A 81 4.66 8.15 10.07
CA ILE A 81 5.78 8.71 10.84
C ILE A 81 6.55 7.53 11.43
N LEU A 82 7.81 7.37 11.03
CA LEU A 82 8.71 6.43 11.71
C LEU A 82 9.24 7.11 12.97
N VAL A 83 8.70 6.75 14.14
CA VAL A 83 9.26 7.14 15.44
C VAL A 83 10.24 6.06 15.86
N VAL A 84 11.54 6.38 15.91
CA VAL A 84 12.53 5.51 16.57
C VAL A 84 12.60 5.97 18.03
N PRO A 85 12.12 5.18 19.00
CA PRO A 85 12.29 5.52 20.41
C PRO A 85 13.79 5.60 20.71
N HIS A 86 14.19 6.69 21.38
CA HIS A 86 15.56 6.92 21.85
C HIS A 86 15.78 6.20 23.17
#